data_AF-A0A969NHK4-F1
#
_entry.id   AF-A0A969NHK4-F1
#
_cell.length_a   1.000
_cell.length_b   1.000
_cell.length_c   1.000
_cell.angle_alpha   90.00
_cell.angle_beta   90.00
_cell.angle_gamma   90.00
#
_symmetry.space_group_name_H-M   'P 1'
#
loop_
_entity.id
_entity.type
_entity.pdbx_description
1 polymer ?
#
loop_
_entity_poly.entity_id
_entity_poly.type
_entity_poly.pdbx_seq_one_letter_code
_entity_poly.pdbx_strand_id
1 'polypeptide(L)'
;MSIALVLNSICYPALAQNYQIDSKTSVPSYVGEDGALYPDWSQITLADIPPIAEAGSFDIAQIAESTGLSTEELIAEIGYDPSRSWGAGTQIKDIFMLGDFKDISNIDEWNMSAIAEATGADLGGLKLEDFGLLKDLSVEDLISAVPDLENLGLEEVEPLFDLAKAGLGVSKALSLKDSSLGDLANSNFDFASLKMDSIDLSQYDFSSIEGLEDAQFGDFAGSDGKMASEVPYMEYVQMASYLLELVNFNFIGKIDVVYGEKEARRVNTISGSYQEGFNVPCEEDSCAYIELTDAIDFGLKFAPLHGKQWIAGKSQAVEGGFGPLKYANITPEPGKEPTGRNVLVSF
;
A
#
# COMPACT_ATOMS: atom_id res chain seq x y z
N MET A 1 -70.11 11.13 2.08
CA MET A 1 -69.04 12.14 1.89
C MET A 1 -67.86 11.65 2.70
N SER A 2 -67.08 10.78 2.08
CA SER A 2 -65.89 10.11 2.62
C SER A 2 -64.78 10.38 1.63
N ILE A 3 -63.67 10.94 2.08
CA ILE A 3 -62.48 11.14 1.26
C ILE A 3 -61.46 10.11 1.75
N ALA A 4 -61.32 9.06 0.96
CA ALA A 4 -60.20 8.14 1.00
C ALA A 4 -59.08 8.73 0.13
N LEU A 5 -57.90 8.93 0.71
CA LEU A 5 -56.70 9.20 -0.07
C LEU A 5 -56.01 7.87 -0.34
N VAL A 6 -56.07 7.45 -1.59
CA VAL A 6 -55.35 6.31 -2.16
C VAL A 6 -53.96 6.81 -2.56
N LEU A 7 -52.91 6.25 -1.96
CA LEU A 7 -51.55 6.31 -2.50
C LEU A 7 -51.16 4.89 -2.91
N ASN A 8 -51.16 4.68 -4.22
CA ASN A 8 -50.73 3.45 -4.88
C ASN A 8 -49.26 3.17 -4.53
N SER A 9 -49.01 2.08 -3.83
CA SER A 9 -47.70 1.41 -3.89
C SER A 9 -47.58 0.78 -5.28
N ILE A 10 -46.88 1.45 -6.19
CA ILE A 10 -46.35 0.81 -7.38
C ILE A 10 -45.11 0.05 -6.92
N CYS A 11 -45.30 -1.23 -6.60
CA CYS A 11 -44.23 -2.19 -6.50
C CYS A 11 -43.72 -2.40 -7.93
N TYR A 12 -42.62 -1.74 -8.30
CA TYR A 12 -41.84 -2.22 -9.44
C TYR A 12 -41.24 -3.55 -8.99
N PRO A 13 -41.52 -4.69 -9.64
CA PRO A 13 -40.58 -5.78 -9.55
C PRO A 13 -39.28 -5.21 -10.10
N ALA A 14 -38.27 -5.05 -9.23
CA ALA A 14 -36.91 -4.98 -9.70
C ALA A 14 -36.75 -6.22 -10.58
N LEU A 15 -36.63 -6.00 -11.89
CA LEU A 15 -36.18 -7.02 -12.80
C LEU A 15 -34.88 -7.50 -12.19
N ALA A 16 -34.90 -8.72 -11.64
CA ALA A 16 -33.72 -9.51 -11.51
C ALA A 16 -33.20 -9.64 -12.93
N GLN A 17 -32.37 -8.68 -13.35
CA GLN A 17 -31.43 -8.93 -14.42
C GLN A 17 -30.69 -10.14 -13.90
N ASN A 18 -30.90 -11.27 -14.57
CA ASN A 18 -30.02 -12.40 -14.46
C ASN A 18 -28.63 -11.83 -14.73
N TYR A 19 -27.90 -11.55 -13.65
CA TYR A 19 -26.49 -11.31 -13.71
C TYR A 19 -25.94 -12.65 -14.21
N GLN A 20 -25.78 -12.72 -15.53
CA GLN A 20 -24.98 -13.76 -16.14
C GLN A 20 -23.60 -13.50 -15.56
N ILE A 21 -23.25 -14.29 -14.54
CA ILE A 21 -21.87 -14.40 -14.09
C ILE A 21 -21.12 -14.79 -15.35
N ASP A 22 -20.40 -13.83 -15.93
CA ASP A 22 -19.52 -14.09 -17.05
C ASP A 22 -18.55 -15.17 -16.58
N SER A 23 -18.58 -16.32 -17.24
CA SER A 23 -17.99 -17.57 -16.74
C SER A 23 -16.47 -17.59 -16.92
N LYS A 24 -15.80 -16.45 -16.71
CA LYS A 24 -14.36 -16.28 -16.93
C LYS A 24 -13.55 -15.73 -15.75
N THR A 25 -14.17 -15.38 -14.64
CA THR A 25 -13.46 -14.79 -13.48
C THR A 25 -14.08 -15.22 -12.15
N SER A 26 -13.91 -16.48 -11.77
CA SER A 26 -14.04 -16.84 -10.35
C SER A 26 -12.76 -16.39 -9.64
N VAL A 27 -12.86 -15.49 -8.66
CA VAL A 27 -11.74 -15.16 -7.76
C VAL A 27 -11.23 -16.47 -7.17
N PRO A 28 -9.94 -16.83 -7.37
CA PRO A 28 -9.35 -18.03 -6.77
C PRO A 28 -9.69 -18.10 -5.29
N SER A 29 -10.20 -19.25 -4.85
CA SER A 29 -10.78 -19.41 -3.52
C SER A 29 -10.61 -20.83 -3.00
N TYR A 30 -10.51 -21.00 -1.68
CA TYR A 30 -10.51 -22.29 -0.99
C TYR A 30 -11.61 -22.34 0.07
N VAL A 31 -12.02 -23.55 0.45
CA VAL A 31 -13.01 -23.76 1.52
C VAL A 31 -12.25 -24.00 2.83
N GLY A 32 -12.45 -23.15 3.82
CA GLY A 32 -11.86 -23.30 5.16
C GLY A 32 -12.49 -24.42 5.97
N GLU A 33 -11.91 -24.73 7.13
CA GLU A 33 -12.41 -25.78 8.03
C GLU A 33 -13.81 -25.49 8.59
N ASP A 34 -14.20 -24.21 8.62
CA ASP A 34 -15.53 -23.73 8.99
C ASP A 34 -16.56 -23.85 7.85
N GLY A 35 -16.13 -24.29 6.67
CA GLY A 35 -16.94 -24.42 5.47
C GLY A 35 -17.15 -23.11 4.70
N ALA A 36 -16.50 -22.01 5.11
CA ALA A 36 -16.56 -20.75 4.39
C ALA A 36 -15.62 -20.75 3.18
N LEU A 37 -16.00 -20.00 2.13
CA LEU A 37 -15.17 -19.81 0.94
C LEU A 37 -14.31 -18.55 1.13
N TYR A 38 -13.00 -18.72 1.17
CA TYR A 38 -12.01 -17.65 1.33
C TYR A 38 -11.28 -17.39 0.02
N PRO A 39 -10.96 -16.12 -0.30
CA PRO A 39 -10.00 -15.85 -1.38
C PRO A 39 -8.69 -16.59 -1.11
N ASP A 40 -8.19 -17.27 -2.13
CA ASP A 40 -6.89 -17.89 -2.08
C ASP A 40 -5.85 -16.85 -2.51
N TRP A 41 -5.34 -16.10 -1.53
CA TRP A 41 -4.34 -15.05 -1.76
C TRP A 41 -3.02 -15.58 -2.36
N SER A 42 -2.76 -16.89 -2.28
CA SER A 42 -1.64 -17.55 -2.96
C SER A 42 -1.87 -17.76 -4.45
N GLN A 43 -3.08 -17.51 -4.94
CA GLN A 43 -3.49 -17.70 -6.33
C GLN A 43 -3.97 -16.39 -6.98
N ILE A 44 -3.94 -15.27 -6.26
CA ILE A 44 -4.36 -13.94 -6.73
C ILE A 44 -3.13 -13.06 -6.85
N THR A 45 -3.00 -12.32 -7.94
CA THR A 45 -1.96 -11.29 -8.13
C THR A 45 -2.58 -9.92 -8.40
N LEU A 46 -1.76 -8.86 -8.47
CA LEU A 46 -2.25 -7.54 -8.90
C LEU A 46 -2.78 -7.55 -10.35
N ALA A 47 -2.24 -8.42 -11.20
CA ALA A 47 -2.69 -8.59 -12.58
C ALA A 47 -4.09 -9.23 -12.69
N ASP A 48 -4.50 -10.03 -11.71
CA ASP A 48 -5.81 -10.67 -11.67
C ASP A 48 -6.94 -9.70 -11.26
N ILE A 49 -6.59 -8.59 -10.61
CA ILE A 49 -7.56 -7.61 -10.12
C ILE A 49 -8.12 -6.82 -11.32
N PRO A 50 -9.45 -6.84 -11.53
CA PRO A 50 -10.07 -6.09 -12.62
C PRO A 50 -9.74 -4.59 -12.53
N PRO A 51 -9.64 -3.88 -13.67
CA PRO A 51 -9.45 -2.44 -13.66
C PRO A 51 -10.52 -1.71 -12.85
N ILE A 52 -10.12 -0.63 -12.17
CA ILE A 52 -11.01 0.16 -11.31
C ILE A 52 -12.15 0.75 -12.14
N ALA A 53 -13.39 0.59 -11.67
CA ALA A 53 -14.57 1.00 -12.44
C ALA A 53 -14.79 2.52 -12.50
N GLU A 54 -14.26 3.26 -11.53
CA GLU A 54 -14.50 4.69 -11.36
C GLU A 54 -13.19 5.47 -11.19
N ALA A 55 -13.19 6.71 -11.68
CA ALA A 55 -12.07 7.62 -11.46
C ALA A 55 -12.00 8.03 -9.99
N GLY A 56 -10.80 8.36 -9.52
CA GLY A 56 -10.57 8.78 -8.15
C GLY A 56 -9.23 9.46 -7.97
N SER A 57 -9.03 9.97 -6.76
CA SER A 57 -7.78 10.61 -6.38
C SER A 57 -7.58 10.53 -4.88
N PHE A 58 -6.31 10.46 -4.48
CA PHE A 58 -5.84 10.69 -3.14
C PHE A 58 -4.95 11.94 -3.16
N ASP A 59 -5.25 12.90 -2.30
CA ASP A 59 -4.54 14.18 -2.23
C ASP A 59 -4.15 14.44 -0.78
N ILE A 60 -2.85 14.33 -0.49
CA ILE A 60 -2.34 14.43 0.88
C ILE A 60 -2.55 15.82 1.48
N ALA A 61 -2.67 16.87 0.65
CA ALA A 61 -2.93 18.23 1.13
C ALA A 61 -4.32 18.35 1.78
N GLN A 62 -5.32 17.62 1.28
CA GLN A 62 -6.66 17.59 1.88
C GLN A 62 -6.65 16.92 3.26
N ILE A 63 -5.76 15.95 3.46
CA ILE A 63 -5.58 15.30 4.76
C ILE A 63 -4.82 16.22 5.71
N ALA A 64 -3.74 16.86 5.26
CA ALA A 64 -2.96 17.80 6.04
C ALA A 64 -3.82 18.94 6.61
N GLU A 65 -4.73 19.50 5.80
CA GLU A 65 -5.69 20.51 6.25
C GLU A 65 -6.57 20.02 7.42
N SER A 66 -6.92 18.73 7.43
CA SER A 66 -7.77 18.13 8.47
C SER A 66 -7.02 17.76 9.76
N THR A 67 -5.69 17.54 9.68
CA THR A 67 -4.84 17.17 10.82
C THR A 67 -4.17 18.38 11.48
N GLY A 68 -4.17 19.54 10.81
CA GLY A 68 -3.50 20.75 11.28
C GLY A 68 -1.97 20.75 11.06
N LEU A 69 -1.47 19.78 10.28
CA LEU A 69 -0.09 19.73 9.80
C LEU A 69 0.03 20.42 8.44
N SER A 70 1.23 20.88 8.07
CA SER A 70 1.52 21.20 6.68
C SER A 70 1.64 19.94 5.83
N THR A 71 1.42 20.08 4.52
CA THR A 71 1.58 18.99 3.54
C THR A 71 3.00 18.43 3.62
N GLU A 72 4.01 19.29 3.74
CA GLU A 72 5.42 18.90 3.80
C GLU A 72 5.76 18.12 5.08
N GLU A 73 5.20 18.52 6.22
CA GLU A 73 5.37 17.77 7.48
C GLU A 73 4.73 16.39 7.39
N LEU A 74 3.55 16.28 6.77
CA LEU A 74 2.86 14.99 6.64
C LEU A 74 3.57 14.06 5.64
N ILE A 75 4.07 14.59 4.52
CA ILE A 75 4.90 13.84 3.57
C ILE A 75 6.19 13.37 4.25
N ALA A 76 6.83 14.22 5.07
CA ALA A 76 8.05 13.85 5.78
C ALA A 76 7.80 12.75 6.83
N GLU A 77 6.64 12.72 7.48
CA GLU A 77 6.25 11.66 8.42
C GLU A 77 5.96 10.33 7.69
N ILE A 78 5.34 10.38 6.51
CA ILE A 78 5.03 9.19 5.70
C ILE A 78 6.27 8.63 4.99
N GLY A 79 7.22 9.50 4.65
CA GLY A 79 8.45 9.14 3.92
C GLY A 79 8.36 9.29 2.39
N TYR A 80 7.17 9.51 1.84
CA TYR A 80 6.94 9.79 0.42
C TYR A 80 5.65 10.59 0.21
N ASP A 81 5.42 11.10 -1.02
CA ASP A 81 4.16 11.73 -1.39
C ASP A 81 3.17 10.67 -1.92
N PRO A 82 2.16 10.26 -1.13
CA PRO A 82 1.15 9.28 -1.57
C PRO A 82 0.11 9.85 -2.55
N SER A 83 0.18 11.14 -2.89
CA SER A 83 -0.82 11.79 -3.75
C SER A 83 -0.85 11.19 -5.15
N ARG A 84 -2.04 10.80 -5.61
CA ARG A 84 -2.22 10.13 -6.91
C ARG A 84 -3.64 10.29 -7.42
N SER A 85 -3.81 10.12 -8.73
CA SER A 85 -5.12 10.13 -9.36
C SER A 85 -5.20 9.07 -10.44
N TRP A 86 -6.39 8.52 -10.63
CA TRP A 86 -6.64 7.46 -11.59
C TRP A 86 -7.97 7.67 -12.31
N GLY A 87 -8.06 7.09 -13.50
CA GLY A 87 -9.28 7.07 -14.29
C GLY A 87 -10.06 5.77 -14.08
N ALA A 88 -11.31 5.77 -14.54
CA ALA A 88 -12.02 4.52 -14.78
C ALA A 88 -11.25 3.69 -15.82
N GLY A 89 -11.04 2.41 -15.54
CA GLY A 89 -10.25 1.49 -16.35
C GLY A 89 -8.77 1.42 -16.02
N THR A 90 -8.27 2.18 -15.03
CA THR A 90 -6.88 2.04 -14.56
C THR A 90 -6.68 0.71 -13.82
N GLN A 91 -5.58 0.01 -14.09
CA GLN A 91 -5.24 -1.23 -13.36
C GLN A 91 -4.66 -0.89 -11.98
N ILE A 92 -4.88 -1.77 -11.00
CA ILE A 92 -4.44 -1.52 -9.62
C ILE A 92 -2.91 -1.38 -9.49
N LYS A 93 -2.15 -2.11 -10.32
CA LYS A 93 -0.68 -2.00 -10.39
C LYS A 93 -0.19 -0.59 -10.77
N ASP A 94 -1.03 0.20 -11.43
CA ASP A 94 -0.74 1.57 -11.85
C ASP A 94 -1.30 2.61 -10.85
N ILE A 95 -1.73 2.15 -9.66
CA ILE A 95 -2.30 2.97 -8.59
C ILE A 95 -1.55 2.76 -7.28
N PHE A 96 -1.22 1.51 -6.93
CA PHE A 96 -0.45 1.24 -5.72
C PHE A 96 1.02 1.62 -5.91
N MET A 97 1.55 2.28 -4.90
CA MET A 97 2.96 2.62 -4.77
C MET A 97 3.67 1.60 -3.87
N LEU A 98 4.99 1.47 -3.96
CA LEU A 98 5.74 0.53 -3.11
C LEU A 98 5.55 0.85 -1.62
N GLY A 99 5.51 2.13 -1.27
CA GLY A 99 5.28 2.58 0.10
C GLY A 99 3.91 2.23 0.66
N ASP A 100 2.90 1.89 -0.17
CA ASP A 100 1.60 1.40 0.32
C ASP A 100 1.72 0.00 0.97
N PHE A 101 2.77 -0.75 0.65
CA PHE A 101 2.97 -2.13 1.15
C PHE A 101 3.95 -2.23 2.33
N LYS A 102 4.64 -1.14 2.68
CA LYS A 102 5.72 -1.11 3.67
C LYS A 102 5.29 -1.52 5.08
N ASP A 103 4.05 -1.19 5.46
CA ASP A 103 3.50 -1.51 6.79
C ASP A 103 2.82 -2.89 6.86
N ILE A 104 2.70 -3.61 5.73
CA ILE A 104 1.97 -4.89 5.65
C ILE A 104 2.80 -6.04 5.08
N SER A 105 4.00 -5.72 4.60
CA SER A 105 4.99 -6.64 4.02
C SER A 105 6.41 -6.11 4.27
N ASN A 106 7.42 -6.92 3.97
CA ASN A 106 8.82 -6.51 3.97
C ASN A 106 9.28 -6.03 2.59
N ILE A 107 8.46 -5.26 1.87
CA ILE A 107 8.73 -4.87 0.47
C ILE A 107 10.07 -4.13 0.29
N ASP A 108 10.51 -3.38 1.30
CA ASP A 108 11.82 -2.72 1.29
C ASP A 108 12.98 -3.71 1.11
N GLU A 109 12.83 -4.95 1.61
CA GLU A 109 13.85 -6.00 1.53
C GLU A 109 13.78 -6.80 0.21
N TRP A 110 12.74 -6.58 -0.61
CA TRP A 110 12.57 -7.30 -1.86
C TRP A 110 13.55 -6.79 -2.92
N ASN A 111 13.85 -7.65 -3.89
CA ASN A 111 14.70 -7.35 -5.03
C ASN A 111 14.20 -8.11 -6.27
N MET A 112 14.81 -7.84 -7.43
CA MET A 112 14.40 -8.46 -8.68
C MET A 112 14.68 -9.97 -8.71
N SER A 113 15.74 -10.44 -8.04
CA SER A 113 16.03 -11.87 -7.87
C SER A 113 14.88 -12.59 -7.16
N ALA A 114 14.36 -12.03 -6.08
CA ALA A 114 13.23 -12.60 -5.34
C ALA A 114 11.93 -12.57 -6.16
N ILE A 115 11.68 -11.49 -6.93
CA ILE A 115 10.53 -11.43 -7.84
C ILE A 115 10.65 -12.50 -8.92
N ALA A 116 11.83 -12.66 -9.53
CA ALA A 116 12.06 -13.68 -10.55
C ALA A 116 11.84 -15.10 -10.00
N GLU A 117 12.31 -15.39 -8.78
CA GLU A 117 12.05 -16.67 -8.11
C GLU A 117 10.55 -16.88 -7.84
N ALA A 118 9.84 -15.86 -7.34
CA ALA A 118 8.43 -15.96 -7.00
C ALA A 118 7.52 -16.12 -8.22
N THR A 119 7.88 -15.51 -9.35
CA THR A 119 7.05 -15.47 -10.56
C THR A 119 7.50 -16.45 -11.63
N GLY A 120 8.72 -16.99 -11.53
CA GLY A 120 9.38 -17.76 -12.59
C GLY A 120 9.77 -16.90 -13.79
N ALA A 121 9.86 -15.57 -13.63
CA ALA A 121 10.21 -14.65 -14.70
C ALA A 121 11.70 -14.75 -15.07
N ASP A 122 11.99 -14.45 -16.34
CA ASP A 122 13.35 -14.34 -16.85
C ASP A 122 13.76 -12.85 -16.90
N LEU A 123 14.83 -12.52 -16.19
CA LEU A 123 15.40 -11.16 -16.17
C LEU A 123 16.29 -10.87 -17.39
N GLY A 124 16.72 -11.90 -18.14
CA GLY A 124 17.69 -11.75 -19.23
C GLY A 124 17.19 -10.98 -20.45
N GLY A 125 15.89 -10.70 -20.54
CA GLY A 125 15.29 -9.86 -21.59
C GLY A 125 14.95 -8.43 -21.16
N LEU A 126 15.12 -8.09 -19.88
CA LEU A 126 14.78 -6.76 -19.36
C LEU A 126 15.81 -5.72 -19.77
N LYS A 127 15.34 -4.49 -19.97
CA LYS A 127 16.16 -3.30 -20.14
C LYS A 127 16.23 -2.49 -18.85
N LEU A 128 17.22 -1.60 -18.74
CA LEU A 128 17.27 -0.66 -17.62
C LEU A 128 16.07 0.30 -17.61
N GLU A 129 15.49 0.62 -18.77
CA GLU A 129 14.28 1.46 -18.84
C GLU A 129 13.03 0.81 -18.23
N ASP A 130 12.98 -0.53 -18.18
CA ASP A 130 11.85 -1.26 -17.62
C ASP A 130 11.81 -1.17 -16.08
N PHE A 131 12.95 -0.91 -15.44
CA PHE A 131 13.08 -0.80 -14.00
C PHE A 131 13.02 0.66 -13.55
N GLY A 132 11.81 1.15 -13.29
CA GLY A 132 11.53 2.55 -13.00
C GLY A 132 12.12 3.08 -11.68
N LEU A 133 12.66 2.20 -10.81
CA LEU A 133 13.42 2.64 -9.64
C LEU A 133 14.74 3.34 -10.01
N LEU A 134 15.30 3.04 -11.19
CA LEU A 134 16.49 3.73 -11.69
C LEU A 134 16.20 5.15 -12.17
N LYS A 135 14.93 5.41 -12.50
CA LYS A 135 14.52 6.68 -13.07
C LYS A 135 14.66 7.77 -12.01
N ASP A 136 15.39 8.82 -12.38
CA ASP A 136 15.72 9.99 -11.55
C ASP A 136 16.80 9.76 -10.46
N LEU A 137 17.40 8.57 -10.39
CA LEU A 137 18.53 8.33 -9.48
C LEU A 137 19.79 9.06 -9.94
N SER A 138 20.55 9.55 -8.98
CA SER A 138 21.93 9.96 -9.24
C SER A 138 22.88 8.76 -9.25
N VAL A 139 24.08 8.94 -9.81
CA VAL A 139 25.13 7.93 -9.74
C VAL A 139 25.50 7.60 -8.28
N GLU A 140 25.53 8.61 -7.40
CA GLU A 140 25.77 8.40 -5.97
C GLU A 140 24.67 7.54 -5.31
N ASP A 141 23.40 7.82 -5.61
CA ASP A 141 22.27 7.03 -5.10
C ASP A 141 22.35 5.58 -5.60
N LEU A 142 22.66 5.39 -6.89
CA LEU A 142 22.80 4.07 -7.48
C LEU A 142 23.94 3.26 -6.85
N ILE A 143 25.12 3.87 -6.67
CA ILE A 143 26.27 3.21 -6.03
C ILE A 143 25.94 2.84 -4.59
N SER A 144 25.17 3.68 -3.89
CA SER A 144 24.74 3.40 -2.52
C SER A 144 23.72 2.26 -2.44
N ALA A 145 22.87 2.13 -3.46
CA ALA A 145 21.79 1.14 -3.49
C ALA A 145 22.22 -0.24 -4.01
N VAL A 146 23.20 -0.31 -4.91
CA VAL A 146 23.59 -1.56 -5.56
C VAL A 146 24.82 -2.18 -4.87
N PRO A 147 24.71 -3.42 -4.35
CA PRO A 147 25.80 -4.10 -3.66
C PRO A 147 27.07 -4.19 -4.51
N ASP A 148 28.23 -3.92 -3.89
CA ASP A 148 29.57 -4.00 -4.47
C ASP A 148 29.83 -3.12 -5.72
N LEU A 149 28.85 -2.36 -6.22
CA LEU A 149 28.97 -1.52 -7.41
C LEU A 149 30.09 -0.48 -7.26
N GLU A 150 30.32 0.02 -6.05
CA GLU A 150 31.40 0.96 -5.74
C GLU A 150 32.81 0.43 -6.11
N ASN A 151 32.99 -0.89 -6.12
CA ASN A 151 34.27 -1.54 -6.35
C ASN A 151 34.61 -1.71 -7.84
N LEU A 152 33.64 -1.57 -8.73
CA LEU A 152 33.84 -1.72 -10.17
C LEU A 152 34.48 -0.47 -10.77
N GLY A 153 35.30 -0.64 -11.79
CA GLY A 153 35.83 0.44 -12.60
C GLY A 153 34.75 1.09 -13.46
N LEU A 154 34.89 2.38 -13.74
CA LEU A 154 33.92 3.11 -14.57
C LEU A 154 33.68 2.45 -15.93
N GLU A 155 34.71 1.95 -16.61
CA GLU A 155 34.57 1.29 -17.92
C GLU A 155 33.95 -0.10 -17.88
N GLU A 156 33.87 -0.73 -16.70
CA GLU A 156 33.28 -2.04 -16.51
C GLU A 156 31.74 -1.97 -16.47
N VAL A 157 31.20 -0.79 -16.15
CA VAL A 157 29.74 -0.53 -16.12
C VAL A 157 29.38 0.39 -17.28
N GLU A 158 29.09 -0.21 -18.43
CA GLU A 158 28.85 0.50 -19.70
C GLU A 158 27.84 1.66 -19.58
N PRO A 159 26.67 1.51 -18.93
CA PRO A 159 25.72 2.62 -18.78
C PRO A 159 26.33 3.83 -18.04
N LEU A 160 27.13 3.59 -17.00
CA LEU A 160 27.76 4.66 -16.21
C LEU A 160 28.92 5.31 -16.95
N PHE A 161 29.68 4.55 -17.74
CA PHE A 161 30.69 5.12 -18.62
C PHE A 161 30.07 6.03 -19.68
N ASP A 162 28.96 5.62 -20.28
CA ASP A 162 28.23 6.39 -21.28
C ASP A 162 27.58 7.63 -20.68
N LEU A 163 27.03 7.52 -19.48
CA LEU A 163 26.57 8.65 -18.68
C LEU A 163 27.71 9.65 -18.40
N ALA A 164 28.90 9.16 -18.02
CA ALA A 164 30.07 10.01 -17.81
C ALA A 164 30.52 10.70 -19.10
N LYS A 165 30.49 10.03 -20.26
CA LYS A 165 30.78 10.66 -21.56
C LYS A 165 29.79 11.78 -21.88
N ALA A 166 28.51 11.55 -21.60
CA ALA A 166 27.44 12.52 -21.85
C ALA A 166 27.53 13.74 -20.92
N GLY A 167 27.74 13.52 -19.62
CA GLY A 167 27.74 14.57 -18.60
C GLY A 167 29.07 15.31 -18.43
N LEU A 168 30.20 14.60 -18.49
CA LEU A 168 31.54 15.16 -18.24
C LEU A 168 32.33 15.45 -19.52
N GLY A 169 31.87 14.91 -20.65
CA GLY A 169 32.57 14.92 -21.92
C GLY A 169 33.53 13.75 -22.09
N VAL A 170 33.65 13.28 -23.34
CA VAL A 170 34.41 12.07 -23.73
C VAL A 170 35.84 12.05 -23.18
N SER A 171 36.58 13.16 -23.29
CA SER A 171 37.97 13.20 -22.83
C SER A 171 38.12 13.01 -21.31
N LYS A 172 37.20 13.57 -20.51
CA LYS A 172 37.23 13.43 -19.05
C LYS A 172 36.83 12.01 -18.66
N ALA A 173 35.77 11.47 -19.24
CA ALA A 173 35.35 10.08 -19.02
C ALA A 173 36.49 9.08 -19.33
N LEU A 174 37.17 9.22 -20.48
CA LEU A 174 38.31 8.37 -20.84
C LEU A 174 39.49 8.46 -19.85
N SER A 175 39.71 9.62 -19.22
CA SER A 175 40.76 9.78 -18.22
C SER A 175 40.43 9.15 -16.86
N LEU A 176 39.16 8.85 -16.62
CA LEU A 176 38.63 8.29 -15.37
C LEU A 176 38.24 6.81 -15.50
N LYS A 177 38.40 6.22 -16.68
CA LYS A 177 37.86 4.91 -17.07
C LYS A 177 38.25 3.76 -16.11
N ASP A 178 39.48 3.82 -15.58
CA ASP A 178 40.05 2.78 -14.70
C ASP A 178 39.84 3.08 -13.20
N SER A 179 39.21 4.21 -12.86
CA SER A 179 38.92 4.56 -11.47
C SER A 179 37.69 3.82 -10.99
N SER A 180 37.72 3.33 -9.74
CA SER A 180 36.56 2.70 -9.11
C SER A 180 35.43 3.71 -8.95
N LEU A 181 34.19 3.24 -9.12
CA LEU A 181 32.98 4.06 -9.03
C LEU A 181 32.86 4.75 -7.67
N GLY A 182 33.20 4.07 -6.57
CA GLY A 182 33.19 4.64 -5.22
C GLY A 182 34.16 5.82 -5.06
N ASP A 183 35.42 5.66 -5.48
CA ASP A 183 36.40 6.76 -5.46
C ASP A 183 35.96 7.93 -6.33
N LEU A 184 35.37 7.66 -7.50
CA LEU A 184 34.87 8.70 -8.41
C LEU A 184 33.70 9.46 -7.80
N ALA A 185 32.70 8.77 -7.24
CA ALA A 185 31.56 9.40 -6.59
C ALA A 185 32.01 10.29 -5.42
N ASN A 186 32.95 9.80 -4.59
CA ASN A 186 33.48 10.54 -3.45
C ASN A 186 34.34 11.76 -3.83
N SER A 187 35.05 11.71 -4.97
CA SER A 187 36.04 12.75 -5.34
C SER A 187 35.58 13.72 -6.44
N ASN A 188 34.49 13.41 -7.15
CA ASN A 188 34.03 14.17 -8.30
C ASN A 188 32.50 14.41 -8.23
N PHE A 189 32.12 15.53 -7.62
CA PHE A 189 30.72 15.93 -7.45
C PHE A 189 29.93 15.98 -8.78
N ASP A 190 30.58 16.40 -9.87
CA ASP A 190 29.92 16.44 -11.19
C ASP A 190 29.56 15.04 -11.70
N PHE A 191 30.33 14.01 -11.32
CA PHE A 191 30.03 12.61 -11.68
C PHE A 191 28.94 12.03 -10.78
N ALA A 192 29.10 12.19 -9.47
CA ALA A 192 28.16 11.71 -8.46
C ALA A 192 26.72 12.19 -8.71
N SER A 193 26.57 13.44 -9.12
CA SER A 193 25.27 14.08 -9.35
C SER A 193 24.64 13.82 -10.72
N LEU A 194 25.31 13.09 -11.63
CA LEU A 194 24.71 12.73 -12.92
C LEU A 194 23.48 11.84 -12.70
N LYS A 195 22.43 12.08 -13.47
CA LYS A 195 21.17 11.35 -13.37
C LYS A 195 21.07 10.28 -14.45
N MET A 196 20.57 9.09 -14.09
CA MET A 196 20.47 7.95 -15.01
C MET A 196 19.58 8.24 -16.23
N ASP A 197 18.58 9.12 -16.09
CA ASP A 197 17.68 9.55 -17.17
C ASP A 197 18.35 10.46 -18.22
N SER A 198 19.61 10.85 -18.02
CA SER A 198 20.38 11.66 -18.96
C SER A 198 20.93 10.86 -20.15
N ILE A 199 20.75 9.54 -20.14
CA ILE A 199 21.05 8.63 -21.25
C ILE A 199 19.81 7.80 -21.60
N ASP A 200 19.81 7.23 -22.81
CA ASP A 200 18.73 6.34 -23.27
C ASP A 200 18.88 4.96 -22.63
N LEU A 201 18.18 4.72 -21.53
CA LEU A 201 18.21 3.47 -20.77
C LEU A 201 17.69 2.25 -21.56
N SER A 202 16.93 2.45 -22.65
CA SER A 202 16.44 1.38 -23.53
C SER A 202 17.57 0.60 -24.23
N GLN A 203 18.74 1.24 -24.36
CA GLN A 203 19.89 0.68 -25.06
C GLN A 203 20.65 -0.37 -24.23
N TYR A 204 20.39 -0.43 -22.92
CA TYR A 204 21.16 -1.24 -21.99
C TYR A 204 20.31 -2.37 -21.40
N ASP A 205 20.87 -3.56 -21.39
CA ASP A 205 20.26 -4.71 -20.71
C ASP A 205 20.26 -4.49 -19.19
N PHE A 206 19.27 -5.05 -18.49
CA PHE A 206 19.18 -4.96 -17.04
C PHE A 206 20.45 -5.48 -16.35
N SER A 207 21.03 -6.56 -16.88
CA SER A 207 22.28 -7.16 -16.40
C SER A 207 23.56 -6.36 -16.72
N SER A 208 23.44 -5.17 -17.33
CA SER A 208 24.61 -4.31 -17.61
C SER A 208 25.14 -3.60 -16.35
N ILE A 209 24.36 -3.60 -15.27
CA ILE A 209 24.78 -3.16 -13.95
C ILE A 209 24.82 -4.42 -13.07
N GLU A 210 26.03 -4.89 -12.79
CA GLU A 210 26.24 -6.06 -11.93
C GLU A 210 25.69 -5.80 -10.51
N GLY A 211 24.98 -6.79 -9.95
CA GLY A 211 24.39 -6.73 -8.62
C GLY A 211 23.04 -6.00 -8.54
N LEU A 212 22.56 -5.43 -9.65
CA LEU A 212 21.29 -4.69 -9.67
C LEU A 212 20.09 -5.59 -9.35
N GLU A 213 20.12 -6.86 -9.74
CA GLU A 213 19.07 -7.83 -9.43
C GLU A 213 18.90 -8.10 -7.94
N ASP A 214 19.97 -7.94 -7.17
CA ASP A 214 20.02 -8.25 -5.73
C ASP A 214 19.85 -7.02 -4.84
N ALA A 215 19.93 -5.81 -5.43
CA ALA A 215 19.70 -4.54 -4.74
C ALA A 215 18.28 -4.47 -4.17
N GLN A 216 18.16 -4.10 -2.89
CA GLN A 216 16.88 -4.06 -2.20
C GLN A 216 16.10 -2.81 -2.60
N PHE A 217 14.77 -2.92 -2.76
CA PHE A 217 13.93 -1.80 -3.17
C PHE A 217 14.01 -0.62 -2.20
N GLY A 218 14.13 -0.89 -0.90
CA GLY A 218 14.28 0.12 0.14
C GLY A 218 15.59 0.92 0.06
N ASP A 219 16.62 0.40 -0.62
CA ASP A 219 17.91 1.08 -0.76
C ASP A 219 17.90 2.14 -1.87
N PHE A 220 16.93 2.08 -2.80
CA PHE A 220 16.77 3.08 -3.85
C PHE A 220 16.08 4.33 -3.33
N ALA A 221 16.74 5.48 -3.43
CA ALA A 221 16.20 6.75 -2.98
C ALA A 221 14.83 7.06 -3.65
N GLY A 222 13.80 7.22 -2.81
CA GLY A 222 12.44 7.56 -3.27
C GLY A 222 11.64 6.39 -3.85
N SER A 223 12.08 5.14 -3.64
CA SER A 223 11.37 3.93 -4.09
C SER A 223 9.93 3.84 -3.58
N ASP A 224 9.67 4.29 -2.35
CA ASP A 224 8.33 4.28 -1.74
C ASP A 224 7.28 4.99 -2.60
N GLY A 225 7.66 6.05 -3.34
CA GLY A 225 6.77 6.82 -4.22
C GLY A 225 6.60 6.25 -5.63
N LYS A 226 7.26 5.13 -5.95
CA LYS A 226 7.19 4.50 -7.28
C LYS A 226 5.99 3.55 -7.34
N MET A 227 5.33 3.49 -8.49
CA MET A 227 4.20 2.59 -8.70
C MET A 227 4.68 1.14 -8.75
N ALA A 228 3.82 0.20 -8.33
CA ALA A 228 4.11 -1.23 -8.45
C ALA A 228 4.40 -1.63 -9.91
N SER A 229 3.76 -0.98 -10.89
CA SER A 229 4.02 -1.21 -12.31
C SER A 229 5.36 -0.66 -12.83
N GLU A 230 6.09 0.12 -12.03
CA GLU A 230 7.45 0.55 -12.35
C GLU A 230 8.50 -0.52 -11.98
N VAL A 231 8.10 -1.61 -11.32
CA VAL A 231 8.94 -2.77 -11.03
C VAL A 231 8.49 -3.94 -11.91
N PRO A 232 9.33 -4.43 -12.84
CA PRO A 232 8.96 -5.51 -13.74
C PRO A 232 8.50 -6.75 -13.00
N TYR A 233 7.43 -7.37 -13.51
CA TYR A 233 6.84 -8.61 -13.02
C TYR A 233 6.21 -8.55 -11.62
N MET A 234 6.28 -7.40 -10.94
CA MET A 234 5.71 -7.22 -9.62
C MET A 234 4.20 -7.52 -9.62
N GLU A 235 3.49 -7.20 -10.71
CA GLU A 235 2.06 -7.47 -10.82
C GLU A 235 1.68 -8.95 -10.84
N TYR A 236 2.65 -9.85 -11.03
CA TYR A 236 2.47 -11.30 -11.03
C TYR A 236 2.89 -11.96 -9.71
N VAL A 237 3.42 -11.20 -8.75
CA VAL A 237 3.69 -11.72 -7.41
C VAL A 237 2.35 -11.98 -6.71
N GLN A 238 2.28 -13.11 -5.98
CA GLN A 238 1.09 -13.52 -5.26
C GLN A 238 0.75 -12.53 -4.15
N MET A 239 -0.53 -12.22 -3.99
CA MET A 239 -1.05 -11.27 -3.00
C MET A 239 -0.68 -11.69 -1.57
N ALA A 240 -0.58 -12.99 -1.30
CA ALA A 240 -0.12 -13.51 -0.01
C ALA A 240 1.25 -12.95 0.41
N SER A 241 2.15 -12.68 -0.53
CA SER A 241 3.48 -12.10 -0.24
C SER A 241 3.40 -10.64 0.18
N TYR A 242 2.43 -9.88 -0.32
CA TYR A 242 2.18 -8.49 0.09
C TYR A 242 1.43 -8.38 1.42
N LEU A 243 0.75 -9.44 1.81
CA LEU A 243 -0.13 -9.47 2.97
C LEU A 243 0.48 -10.25 4.13
N LEU A 244 1.81 -10.45 4.20
CA LEU A 244 2.46 -11.31 5.20
C LEU A 244 2.02 -10.99 6.64
N GLU A 245 1.77 -9.72 6.96
CA GLU A 245 1.26 -9.30 8.27
C GLU A 245 -0.26 -9.42 8.41
N LEU A 246 -0.99 -9.47 7.30
CA LEU A 246 -2.46 -9.52 7.23
C LEU A 246 -3.04 -10.94 7.07
N VAL A 247 -2.36 -11.88 6.40
CA VAL A 247 -2.83 -13.26 6.21
C VAL A 247 -2.83 -14.11 7.49
N ASN A 248 -2.32 -13.57 8.60
CA ASN A 248 -2.48 -14.16 9.93
C ASN A 248 -3.82 -13.77 10.61
N PHE A 249 -4.66 -12.96 9.97
CA PHE A 249 -5.99 -12.61 10.48
C PHE A 249 -7.07 -13.54 9.90
N ASN A 250 -7.79 -14.23 10.79
CA ASN A 250 -8.87 -15.15 10.42
C ASN A 250 -10.19 -14.46 9.99
N PHE A 251 -10.24 -13.13 9.83
CA PHE A 251 -11.49 -12.43 9.45
C PHE A 251 -11.26 -11.09 8.73
N ILE A 252 -12.14 -10.77 7.79
CA ILE A 252 -12.26 -9.48 7.10
C ILE A 252 -13.69 -8.96 7.32
N GLY A 253 -13.82 -7.74 7.82
CA GLY A 253 -15.10 -7.06 8.05
C GLY A 253 -15.46 -6.09 6.95
N LYS A 254 -16.74 -6.07 6.57
CA LYS A 254 -17.34 -5.05 5.71
C LYS A 254 -18.18 -4.11 6.58
N ILE A 255 -18.23 -2.83 6.22
CA ILE A 255 -19.20 -1.89 6.79
C ILE A 255 -20.60 -2.27 6.31
N ASP A 256 -21.48 -2.64 7.24
CA ASP A 256 -22.89 -2.90 6.95
C ASP A 256 -23.67 -1.58 6.89
N VAL A 257 -23.68 -0.84 8.01
CA VAL A 257 -24.43 0.41 8.15
C VAL A 257 -23.62 1.42 8.96
N VAL A 258 -23.69 2.69 8.56
CA VAL A 258 -23.12 3.81 9.32
C VAL A 258 -24.23 4.49 10.12
N TYR A 259 -24.08 4.56 11.43
CA TYR A 259 -25.03 5.18 12.35
C TYR A 259 -24.42 6.43 12.99
N GLY A 260 -25.19 7.51 13.01
CA GLY A 260 -24.80 8.78 13.63
C GLY A 260 -25.12 8.84 15.12
N GLU A 261 -24.80 9.99 15.73
CA GLU A 261 -24.96 10.32 17.17
C GLU A 261 -26.39 10.18 17.74
N LYS A 262 -27.39 9.91 16.91
CA LYS A 262 -28.77 9.67 17.36
C LYS A 262 -28.99 8.28 17.93
N GLU A 263 -28.10 7.34 17.61
CA GLU A 263 -28.11 6.01 18.21
C GLU A 263 -27.38 6.03 19.55
N ALA A 264 -27.70 5.11 20.45
CA ALA A 264 -27.21 5.13 21.83
C ALA A 264 -27.08 3.70 22.38
N ARG A 265 -26.39 3.54 23.51
CA ARG A 265 -26.38 2.30 24.32
C ARG A 265 -26.05 1.05 23.50
N ARG A 266 -24.79 0.96 23.06
CA ARG A 266 -24.28 -0.11 22.20
C ARG A 266 -23.36 -1.05 22.97
N VAL A 267 -23.68 -2.33 22.94
CA VAL A 267 -23.04 -3.35 23.79
C VAL A 267 -22.36 -4.46 23.00
N ASN A 268 -22.58 -4.56 21.69
CA ASN A 268 -21.93 -5.56 20.84
C ASN A 268 -20.72 -4.95 20.14
N THR A 269 -19.85 -4.30 20.92
CA THR A 269 -18.78 -3.46 20.37
C THR A 269 -17.50 -4.24 20.10
N ILE A 270 -16.68 -3.78 19.16
CA ILE A 270 -15.30 -4.27 18.93
C ILE A 270 -14.25 -3.15 19.05
N SER A 271 -14.63 -2.07 19.73
CA SER A 271 -13.82 -0.89 20.00
C SER A 271 -13.54 -0.76 21.49
N GLY A 272 -12.39 -0.17 21.84
CA GLY A 272 -11.98 0.06 23.22
C GLY A 272 -10.51 0.44 23.29
N SER A 273 -9.79 -0.07 24.29
CA SER A 273 -8.37 0.20 24.53
C SER A 273 -7.62 -1.04 24.98
N TYR A 274 -6.29 -0.96 25.00
CA TYR A 274 -5.47 -2.01 25.61
C TYR A 274 -5.63 -2.12 27.14
N GLN A 275 -6.17 -1.09 27.81
CA GLN A 275 -6.39 -1.09 29.26
C GLN A 275 -7.73 -1.72 29.65
N GLU A 276 -8.79 -1.46 28.88
CA GLU A 276 -10.15 -1.92 29.18
C GLU A 276 -10.57 -3.12 28.32
N GLY A 277 -9.76 -3.48 27.32
CA GLY A 277 -10.14 -4.39 26.25
C GLY A 277 -10.94 -3.68 25.16
N PHE A 278 -11.29 -4.43 24.12
CA PHE A 278 -11.90 -3.87 22.91
C PHE A 278 -13.35 -4.32 22.71
N ASN A 279 -14.07 -4.66 23.78
CA ASN A 279 -15.52 -4.86 23.76
C ASN A 279 -16.18 -3.87 24.73
N VAL A 280 -15.71 -2.62 24.76
CA VAL A 280 -16.21 -1.62 25.71
C VAL A 280 -17.57 -1.11 25.22
N PRO A 281 -18.66 -1.28 25.99
CA PRO A 281 -19.97 -0.81 25.57
C PRO A 281 -20.00 0.72 25.58
N CYS A 282 -20.65 1.32 24.58
CA CYS A 282 -20.98 2.73 24.59
C CYS A 282 -22.31 2.93 25.33
N GLU A 283 -22.24 3.30 26.61
CA GLU A 283 -23.40 3.51 27.47
C GLU A 283 -24.01 4.92 27.34
N GLU A 284 -23.38 5.78 26.55
CA GLU A 284 -23.83 7.15 26.32
C GLU A 284 -25.19 7.20 25.61
N ASP A 285 -25.92 8.28 25.85
CA ASP A 285 -27.21 8.59 25.20
C ASP A 285 -27.04 9.01 23.72
N SER A 286 -25.79 9.06 23.24
CA SER A 286 -25.40 9.37 21.86
C SER A 286 -24.08 8.67 21.52
N CYS A 287 -24.13 7.72 20.60
CA CYS A 287 -23.04 6.88 20.14
C CYS A 287 -23.07 6.80 18.62
N ALA A 288 -22.19 7.52 17.93
CA ALA A 288 -21.95 7.25 16.51
C ALA A 288 -21.10 5.98 16.39
N TYR A 289 -21.45 5.11 15.45
CA TYR A 289 -20.74 3.86 15.21
C TYR A 289 -20.94 3.38 13.78
N ILE A 290 -20.03 2.53 13.32
CA ILE A 290 -20.27 1.69 12.16
C ILE A 290 -20.64 0.29 12.64
N GLU A 291 -21.71 -0.25 12.08
CA GLU A 291 -22.02 -1.66 12.19
C GLU A 291 -21.19 -2.40 11.14
N LEU A 292 -20.48 -3.41 11.60
CA LEU A 292 -19.74 -4.31 10.76
C LEU A 292 -20.62 -5.52 10.49
N THR A 293 -20.41 -6.07 9.32
CA THR A 293 -20.82 -7.41 8.99
C THR A 293 -19.62 -8.15 8.43
N ASP A 294 -19.68 -9.46 8.48
CA ASP A 294 -18.71 -10.28 7.79
C ASP A 294 -18.71 -9.90 6.29
N ALA A 295 -17.53 -9.77 5.69
CA ALA A 295 -17.41 -9.38 4.29
C ALA A 295 -18.14 -10.34 3.33
N ILE A 296 -18.46 -11.55 3.81
CA ILE A 296 -19.23 -12.55 3.09
C ILE A 296 -20.32 -13.12 4.02
N ASP A 297 -21.59 -12.84 3.72
CA ASP A 297 -22.76 -13.35 4.45
C ASP A 297 -23.23 -14.67 3.82
N PHE A 298 -23.03 -15.78 4.53
CA PHE A 298 -23.34 -17.14 4.06
C PHE A 298 -24.62 -17.74 4.67
N GLY A 299 -25.45 -16.98 5.39
CA GLY A 299 -26.64 -17.56 6.04
C GLY A 299 -26.32 -18.66 7.08
N LEU A 300 -25.09 -18.66 7.61
CA LEU A 300 -24.63 -19.56 8.67
C LEU A 300 -24.89 -18.95 10.06
N LYS A 301 -24.98 -19.81 11.08
CA LYS A 301 -25.25 -19.42 12.48
C LYS A 301 -24.07 -18.74 13.20
N PHE A 302 -22.92 -18.58 12.54
CA PHE A 302 -21.75 -17.92 13.09
C PHE A 302 -21.24 -16.91 12.07
N ALA A 303 -21.64 -15.67 12.30
CA ALA A 303 -21.21 -14.48 11.57
C ALA A 303 -20.53 -13.59 12.64
N PRO A 304 -19.21 -13.78 12.88
CA PRO A 304 -18.53 -13.24 14.07
C PRO A 304 -18.50 -11.72 14.08
N LEU A 305 -18.54 -11.08 12.92
CA LEU A 305 -18.61 -9.63 12.80
C LEU A 305 -20.02 -9.11 12.59
N HIS A 306 -20.98 -9.93 12.18
CA HIS A 306 -22.36 -9.48 11.99
C HIS A 306 -22.95 -8.80 13.23
N GLY A 307 -23.37 -7.55 13.05
CA GLY A 307 -23.92 -6.71 14.11
C GLY A 307 -22.87 -6.22 15.12
N LYS A 308 -21.57 -6.42 14.86
CA LYS A 308 -20.49 -5.86 15.69
C LYS A 308 -20.37 -4.37 15.44
N GLN A 309 -20.11 -3.62 16.50
CA GLN A 309 -20.22 -2.17 16.51
C GLN A 309 -18.85 -1.56 16.79
N TRP A 310 -18.31 -0.84 15.82
CA TRP A 310 -17.11 -0.04 16.03
C TRP A 310 -17.54 1.38 16.37
N ILE A 311 -17.39 1.75 17.65
CA ILE A 311 -17.79 3.05 18.18
C ILE A 311 -16.80 4.13 17.74
N ALA A 312 -17.34 5.25 17.26
CA ALA A 312 -16.53 6.39 16.86
C ALA A 312 -15.85 7.02 18.09
N GLY A 313 -14.56 7.33 17.97
CA GLY A 313 -13.78 7.89 19.08
C GLY A 313 -14.25 9.25 19.59
N LYS A 314 -15.01 10.00 18.79
CA LYS A 314 -15.67 11.24 19.23
C LYS A 314 -16.88 11.00 20.13
N SER A 315 -17.45 9.80 20.11
CA SER A 315 -18.63 9.45 20.89
C SER A 315 -18.31 8.82 22.24
N GLN A 316 -17.12 8.24 22.40
CA GLN A 316 -16.71 7.61 23.66
C GLN A 316 -15.19 7.65 23.84
N ALA A 317 -14.77 8.06 25.03
CA ALA A 317 -13.39 7.93 25.50
C ALA A 317 -13.30 6.83 26.58
N VAL A 318 -12.25 6.02 26.53
CA VAL A 318 -12.01 4.87 27.43
C VAL A 318 -10.67 5.03 28.13
N GLU A 319 -10.44 4.39 29.29
CA GLU A 319 -9.12 4.41 29.91
C GLU A 319 -8.06 3.93 28.92
N GLY A 320 -6.99 4.69 28.78
CA GLY A 320 -5.97 4.49 27.75
C GLY A 320 -4.58 4.85 28.22
N GLY A 321 -3.60 4.62 27.35
CA GLY A 321 -2.20 4.93 27.61
C GLY A 321 -1.49 4.04 28.65
N PHE A 322 -0.15 4.12 28.65
CA PHE A 322 0.71 3.36 29.54
C PHE A 322 1.77 4.26 30.19
N GLY A 323 2.21 3.88 31.39
CA GLY A 323 3.33 4.53 32.08
C GLY A 323 3.07 5.99 32.50
N PRO A 324 4.13 6.76 32.79
CA PRO A 324 4.03 8.11 33.33
C PRO A 324 3.34 9.12 32.39
N LEU A 325 3.34 8.85 31.08
CA LEU A 325 2.75 9.71 30.07
C LEU A 325 1.22 9.56 29.96
N LYS A 326 0.63 8.55 30.62
CA LYS A 326 -0.83 8.37 30.68
C LYS A 326 -1.57 9.65 31.11
N TYR A 327 -0.98 10.43 32.02
CA TYR A 327 -1.59 11.64 32.58
C TYR A 327 -1.06 12.94 31.98
N ALA A 328 -0.29 12.88 30.90
CA ALA A 328 0.08 14.09 30.18
C ALA A 328 -1.19 14.71 29.55
N ASN A 329 -1.32 16.04 29.57
CA ASN A 329 -2.47 16.80 29.01
C ASN A 329 -2.50 16.75 27.47
N ILE A 330 -2.46 15.57 26.88
CA ILE A 330 -2.42 15.34 25.43
C ILE A 330 -3.83 15.04 24.90
N THR A 331 -4.75 14.60 25.77
CA THR A 331 -6.17 14.39 25.47
C THR A 331 -7.05 15.31 26.33
N PRO A 332 -8.30 15.59 25.92
CA PRO A 332 -9.24 16.42 26.69
C PRO A 332 -9.50 15.88 28.11
N GLU A 333 -9.29 14.58 28.32
CA GLU A 333 -9.41 13.89 29.61
C GLU A 333 -8.13 13.08 29.88
N PRO A 334 -7.25 13.54 30.79
CA PRO A 334 -6.00 12.85 31.08
C PRO A 334 -6.22 11.39 31.48
N GLY A 335 -5.49 10.48 30.84
CA GLY A 335 -5.63 9.04 31.04
C GLY A 335 -6.72 8.36 30.21
N LYS A 336 -7.43 9.11 29.37
CA LYS A 336 -8.40 8.58 28.41
C LYS A 336 -7.89 8.65 26.98
N GLU A 337 -8.29 7.68 26.17
CA GLU A 337 -8.09 7.66 24.72
C GLU A 337 -9.44 7.51 24.00
N PRO A 338 -9.60 8.10 22.80
CA PRO A 338 -10.80 7.91 22.00
C PRO A 338 -10.93 6.44 21.59
N THR A 339 -12.14 5.90 21.69
CA THR A 339 -12.45 4.56 21.15
C THR A 339 -12.26 4.51 19.62
N GLY A 340 -12.14 3.31 19.08
CA GLY A 340 -12.19 3.13 17.64
C GLY A 340 -10.96 3.65 16.87
N ARG A 341 -9.84 3.85 17.56
CA ARG A 341 -8.51 4.04 16.97
C ARG A 341 -7.80 2.70 16.70
N ASN A 342 -8.09 1.69 17.52
CA ASN A 342 -7.49 0.35 17.48
C ASN A 342 -8.62 -0.70 17.44
N VAL A 343 -8.40 -1.81 16.74
CA VAL A 343 -9.36 -2.93 16.63
C VAL A 343 -8.89 -4.09 17.52
N LEU A 344 -9.80 -4.82 18.17
CA LEU A 344 -9.45 -6.12 18.78
C LEU A 344 -9.08 -7.10 17.67
N VAL A 345 -7.91 -7.70 17.74
CA VAL A 345 -7.67 -8.99 17.11
C VAL A 345 -7.33 -10.02 18.19
N SER A 346 -8.36 -10.53 18.85
CA SER A 346 -8.29 -11.80 19.57
C SER A 346 -9.69 -12.38 19.68
N PHE A 347 -9.84 -13.59 19.16
CA PHE A 347 -11.03 -14.44 19.33
C PHE A 347 -10.62 -15.72 20.04
#